data_AF-A0AAD2A039-F1
#
_entry.id   AF-A0AAD2A039-F1
#
_cell.length_a   1.000
_cell.length_b   1.000
_cell.length_c   1.000
_cell.angle_alpha   90.00
_cell.angle_beta   90.00
_cell.angle_gamma   90.00
#
_symmetry.space_group_name_H-M   'P 1'
#
loop_
_entity.id
_entity.type
_entity.pdbx_description
1 polymer ?
#
loop_
_entity_poly.entity_id
_entity_poly.type
_entity_poly.pdbx_seq_one_letter_code
_entity_poly.pdbx_strand_id
1 'polypeptide(L)'
;MQPPPPKLFRYEAVWSGKQEGRDIIESVWPAHGEQNNPVGCFKASLERCREKLQRWAKSNARDTKKKLRTNLQKLRSLQESNQGDLNGRITDAQKQVNELLEEEELNCSQLQNQLALKKRYRN
;
A
#
# COMPACT_ATOMS: atom_id res chain seq x y z
N MET A 1 3.53 -35.98 -2.28
CA MET A 1 3.16 -34.56 -2.43
C MET A 1 4.12 -33.72 -1.61
N GLN A 2 4.86 -32.79 -2.21
CA GLN A 2 5.65 -31.82 -1.44
C GLN A 2 4.73 -30.72 -0.89
N PRO A 3 4.97 -30.22 0.34
CA PRO A 3 4.22 -29.11 0.89
C PRO A 3 4.49 -27.84 0.06
N PRO A 4 3.49 -26.94 -0.10
CA PRO A 4 3.69 -25.70 -0.81
C PRO A 4 4.79 -24.87 -0.12
N PRO A 5 5.67 -24.20 -0.89
CA PRO A 5 6.74 -23.41 -0.30
C PRO A 5 6.16 -22.30 0.59
N PRO A 6 6.86 -21.96 1.69
CA PRO A 6 6.39 -20.96 2.64
C PRO A 6 6.16 -19.61 1.94
N LYS A 7 5.05 -18.94 2.29
CA LYS A 7 4.77 -17.58 1.81
C LYS A 7 5.81 -16.62 2.38
N LEU A 8 6.82 -16.30 1.58
CA LEU A 8 7.82 -15.29 1.90
C LEU A 8 7.14 -13.93 2.13
N PHE A 9 7.56 -13.25 3.19
CA PHE A 9 7.29 -11.83 3.37
C PHE A 9 8.05 -11.06 2.30
N ARG A 10 7.34 -10.26 1.50
CA ARG A 10 7.90 -9.51 0.38
C ARG A 10 7.61 -8.05 0.58
N TYR A 11 8.60 -7.23 0.24
CA TYR A 11 8.45 -5.80 0.17
C TYR A 11 7.28 -5.40 -0.73
N GLU A 12 6.47 -4.44 -0.29
CA GLU A 12 5.44 -3.78 -1.10
C GLU A 12 5.81 -2.32 -1.29
N ALA A 13 5.78 -1.83 -2.54
CA ALA A 13 6.21 -0.47 -2.90
C ALA A 13 5.44 0.63 -2.15
N VAL A 14 4.19 0.34 -1.79
CA VAL A 14 3.34 1.23 -0.99
C VAL A 14 3.95 1.56 0.38
N TRP A 15 4.80 0.69 0.94
CA TRP A 15 5.42 0.92 2.25
C TRP A 15 6.41 2.08 2.25
N SER A 16 7.20 2.28 1.19
CA SER A 16 8.11 3.44 1.09
C SER A 16 7.47 4.66 0.44
N GLY A 17 6.36 4.46 -0.28
CA GLY A 17 5.64 5.53 -0.99
C GLY A 17 4.85 6.45 -0.07
N LYS A 18 4.47 5.98 1.13
CA LYS A 18 3.72 6.75 2.12
C LYS A 18 4.51 6.95 3.40
N GLN A 19 4.38 8.13 4.00
CA GLN A 19 5.09 8.48 5.23
C GLN A 19 4.73 7.52 6.36
N GLU A 20 3.44 7.15 6.45
CA GLU A 20 2.94 6.24 7.48
C GLU A 20 3.62 4.86 7.44
N GLY A 21 3.99 4.39 6.24
CA GLY A 21 4.75 3.15 6.09
C GLY A 21 6.18 3.26 6.62
N ARG A 22 6.82 4.42 6.44
CA ARG A 22 8.16 4.72 6.99
C ARG A 22 8.12 4.86 8.50
N ASP A 23 7.12 5.58 9.02
CA ASP A 23 6.92 5.77 10.46
C ASP A 23 6.74 4.43 11.19
N ILE A 24 6.05 3.46 10.55
CA ILE A 24 5.93 2.11 11.09
C ILE A 24 7.30 1.45 11.24
N ILE A 25 8.15 1.52 10.21
CA ILE A 25 9.49 0.91 10.20
C ILE A 25 10.37 1.55 11.28
N GLU A 26 10.36 2.87 11.38
CA GLU A 26 11.11 3.61 12.41
C GLU A 26 10.62 3.27 13.82
N SER A 27 9.30 3.16 14.02
CA SER A 27 8.70 2.87 15.34
C SER A 27 9.04 1.49 15.92
N VAL A 28 9.39 0.52 15.06
CA VAL A 28 9.68 -0.86 15.47
C VAL A 28 11.17 -1.18 15.47
N TRP A 29 11.98 -0.30 14.88
CA TRP A 29 13.41 -0.51 14.87
C TRP A 29 13.98 -0.31 16.28
N PRO A 30 14.79 -1.25 16.78
CA PRO A 30 15.35 -1.10 18.11
C PRO A 30 16.30 0.10 18.14
N ALA A 31 16.18 0.93 19.17
CA ALA A 31 17.19 1.94 19.47
C ALA A 31 18.54 1.27 19.75
N HIS A 32 19.62 1.87 19.28
CA HIS A 32 20.97 1.40 19.55
C HIS A 32 21.22 1.39 21.07
N GLY A 33 21.30 0.21 21.67
CA GLY A 33 21.57 0.01 23.08
C GLY A 33 22.03 -1.42 23.33
N GLU A 34 22.77 -1.64 24.41
CA GLU A 34 23.32 -2.94 24.81
C GLU A 34 22.18 -3.94 25.07
N GLN A 35 21.83 -4.71 24.04
CA GLN A 35 20.89 -5.81 24.15
C GLN A 35 21.66 -7.07 24.50
N ASN A 36 21.31 -7.69 25.62
CA ASN A 36 21.84 -8.99 26.03
C ASN A 36 21.57 -10.11 24.98
N ASN A 37 20.70 -9.88 24.00
CA ASN A 37 20.45 -10.76 22.86
C ASN A 37 20.11 -9.95 21.58
N PRO A 38 21.13 -9.43 20.85
CA PRO A 38 20.92 -8.56 19.69
C PRO A 38 20.15 -9.26 18.57
N VAL A 39 20.43 -10.55 18.35
CA VAL A 39 19.79 -11.34 17.28
C VAL A 39 18.32 -11.58 17.59
N GLY A 40 17.99 -11.93 18.83
CA GLY A 40 16.61 -12.13 19.26
C GLY A 40 15.78 -10.85 19.16
N CYS A 41 16.35 -9.72 19.59
CA CYS A 41 15.71 -8.41 19.46
C CYS A 41 15.49 -8.02 18.01
N PHE A 42 16.50 -8.19 17.14
CA PHE A 42 16.38 -7.93 15.71
C PHE A 42 15.27 -8.77 15.06
N LYS A 43 15.23 -10.07 15.34
CA LYS A 43 14.18 -10.97 14.83
C LYS A 43 12.78 -10.54 15.30
N ALA A 44 12.64 -10.19 16.58
CA ALA A 44 11.37 -9.72 17.13
C ALA A 44 10.92 -8.37 16.53
N SER A 45 11.86 -7.48 16.21
CA SER A 45 11.58 -6.23 15.51
C SER A 45 11.16 -6.47 14.06
N LEU A 46 11.79 -7.41 13.35
CA LEU A 46 11.38 -7.79 11.99
C LEU A 46 9.96 -8.36 11.95
N GLU A 47 9.60 -9.28 12.86
CA GLU A 47 8.23 -9.82 12.89
C GLU A 47 7.21 -8.73 13.26
N ARG A 48 7.52 -7.85 14.22
CA ARG A 48 6.65 -6.70 14.55
C ARG A 48 6.48 -5.74 13.38
N CYS A 49 7.56 -5.46 12.65
CA CYS A 49 7.54 -4.63 11.45
C CYS A 49 6.62 -5.25 10.39
N ARG A 50 6.81 -6.55 10.12
CA ARG A 50 5.97 -7.32 9.21
C ARG A 50 4.50 -7.25 9.57
N GLU A 51 4.14 -7.52 10.82
CA GLU A 51 2.74 -7.51 11.25
C GLU A 51 2.10 -6.12 11.10
N LYS A 52 2.79 -5.07 11.55
CA LYS A 52 2.28 -3.69 11.46
C LYS A 52 2.12 -3.27 10.00
N LEU A 53 3.13 -3.49 9.16
CA LEU A 53 3.08 -3.14 7.74
C LEU A 53 1.97 -3.90 7.01
N GLN A 54 1.78 -5.19 7.28
CA GLN A 54 0.70 -5.97 6.66
C GLN A 54 -0.68 -5.47 7.06
N ARG A 55 -0.89 -5.10 8.32
CA ARG A 55 -2.16 -4.54 8.79
C ARG A 55 -2.41 -3.17 8.17
N TRP A 56 -1.40 -2.31 8.19
CA TRP A 56 -1.46 -0.98 7.62
C TRP A 56 -1.72 -1.03 6.11
N ALA A 57 -0.98 -1.82 5.34
CA ALA A 57 -1.15 -1.93 3.89
C ALA A 57 -2.55 -2.40 3.50
N LYS A 58 -3.11 -3.37 4.24
CA LYS A 58 -4.50 -3.81 4.03
C LYS A 58 -5.51 -2.70 4.33
N SER A 59 -5.32 -1.94 5.41
CA SER A 59 -6.20 -0.82 5.74
C SER A 59 -6.10 0.28 4.69
N ASN A 60 -4.88 0.68 4.33
CA ASN A 60 -4.60 1.71 3.34
C ASN A 60 -5.23 1.35 1.97
N ALA A 61 -5.10 0.11 1.50
CA ALA A 61 -5.74 -0.34 0.26
C ALA A 61 -7.28 -0.25 0.33
N ARG A 62 -7.88 -0.57 1.48
CA ARG A 62 -9.33 -0.44 1.68
C ARG A 62 -9.75 1.03 1.67
N ASP A 63 -8.98 1.88 2.31
CA ASP A 63 -9.25 3.32 2.41
C ASP A 63 -9.06 4.03 1.07
N THR A 64 -8.02 3.71 0.30
CA THR A 64 -7.80 4.19 -1.08
C THR A 64 -9.00 3.84 -1.95
N LYS A 65 -9.46 2.57 -1.94
CA LYS A 65 -10.66 2.15 -2.69
C LYS A 65 -11.92 2.89 -2.27
N LYS A 66 -12.10 3.11 -0.96
CA LYS A 66 -13.23 3.89 -0.44
C LYS A 66 -13.17 5.34 -0.93
N LYS A 67 -12.02 6.00 -0.82
CA LYS A 67 -11.78 7.37 -1.32
C LYS A 67 -12.03 7.48 -2.82
N LEU A 68 -11.56 6.51 -3.59
CA LEU A 68 -11.78 6.46 -5.04
C LEU A 68 -13.27 6.39 -5.37
N ARG A 69 -14.02 5.49 -4.72
CA ARG A 69 -15.47 5.37 -4.91
C ARG A 69 -16.20 6.68 -4.57
N THR A 70 -15.85 7.31 -3.45
CA THR A 70 -16.45 8.57 -3.03
C THR A 70 -16.13 9.70 -4.02
N ASN A 71 -14.89 9.81 -4.50
CA ASN A 71 -14.51 10.83 -5.47
C ASN A 71 -15.15 10.61 -6.84
N LEU A 72 -15.28 9.36 -7.31
CA LEU A 72 -16.01 9.05 -8.53
C LEU A 72 -17.50 9.42 -8.42
N GLN A 73 -18.12 9.18 -7.26
CA GLN A 73 -19.51 9.59 -7.03
C GLN A 73 -19.64 11.12 -7.02
N LYS A 74 -18.72 11.81 -6.33
CA LYS A 74 -18.66 13.28 -6.31
C LYS A 74 -18.47 13.86 -7.71
N LEU A 75 -17.56 13.30 -8.49
CA LEU A 75 -17.31 13.68 -9.88
C LEU A 75 -18.59 13.55 -10.70
N ARG A 76 -19.28 12.40 -10.60
CA ARG A 76 -20.54 12.16 -11.30
C ARG A 76 -21.60 13.21 -10.94
N SER A 77 -21.81 13.46 -9.65
CA SER A 77 -22.80 14.45 -9.20
C SER A 77 -22.45 15.87 -9.66
N LEU A 78 -21.16 16.24 -9.65
CA LEU A 78 -20.71 17.53 -10.16
C LEU A 78 -20.94 17.66 -11.67
N GLN A 79 -20.67 16.61 -12.44
CA GLN A 79 -20.91 16.60 -13.88
C GLN A 79 -22.41 16.68 -14.22
N GLU A 80 -23.26 15.94 -13.50
CA GLU A 80 -24.71 15.96 -13.68
C GLU A 80 -25.33 17.33 -13.33
N SER A 81 -24.76 18.05 -12.38
CA SER A 81 -25.25 19.36 -11.91
C SER A 81 -24.59 20.55 -12.60
N ASN A 82 -23.64 20.32 -13.51
CA ASN A 82 -22.83 21.39 -14.07
C ASN A 82 -23.61 22.22 -15.11
N GLN A 83 -23.74 23.52 -14.85
CA GLN A 83 -24.27 24.48 -15.82
C GLN A 83 -23.15 25.41 -16.37
N GLY A 84 -21.89 25.09 -16.08
CA GLY A 84 -20.70 25.82 -16.51
C GLY A 84 -19.86 26.39 -15.36
N ASP A 85 -20.43 26.49 -14.17
CA ASP A 85 -19.83 27.08 -12.96
C ASP A 85 -19.04 26.08 -12.11
N LEU A 86 -19.24 24.77 -12.30
CA LEU A 86 -18.60 23.72 -11.51
C LEU A 86 -17.32 23.16 -12.15
N ASN A 87 -16.88 23.69 -13.29
CA ASN A 87 -15.73 23.18 -14.05
C ASN A 87 -14.46 23.05 -13.21
N GLY A 88 -14.12 24.07 -12.38
CA GLY A 88 -12.95 23.99 -11.49
C GLY A 88 -13.03 22.83 -10.50
N ARG A 89 -14.21 22.63 -9.88
CA ARG A 89 -14.44 21.54 -8.93
C ARG A 89 -14.43 20.16 -9.59
N ILE A 90 -14.86 20.08 -10.85
CA ILE A 90 -14.77 18.86 -11.66
C ILE A 90 -13.30 18.54 -11.93
N THR A 91 -12.50 19.52 -12.38
CA THR A 91 -11.06 19.33 -12.61
C THR A 91 -10.34 18.88 -11.35
N ASP A 92 -10.64 19.49 -10.19
CA ASP A 92 -10.06 19.07 -8.92
C ASP A 92 -10.44 17.63 -8.54
N ALA A 93 -11.72 17.26 -8.74
CA ALA A 93 -12.18 15.90 -8.49
C ALA A 93 -11.53 14.88 -9.45
N GLN A 94 -11.33 15.23 -10.72
CA GLN A 94 -10.62 14.40 -11.69
C GLN A 94 -9.17 14.18 -11.29
N LYS A 95 -8.48 15.25 -10.85
CA LYS A 95 -7.11 15.16 -10.36
C LYS A 95 -7.00 14.21 -9.18
N GLN A 96 -7.88 14.34 -8.18
CA GLN A 96 -7.91 13.43 -7.03
C GLN A 96 -8.21 11.97 -7.40
N VAL A 97 -9.06 11.73 -8.40
CA VAL A 97 -9.31 10.38 -8.92
C VAL A 97 -8.05 9.82 -9.58
N ASN A 98 -7.37 10.60 -10.41
CA ASN A 98 -6.17 10.16 -11.12
C ASN A 98 -5.03 9.83 -10.14
N GLU A 99 -4.79 10.69 -9.14
CA GLU A 99 -3.78 10.44 -8.10
C GLU A 99 -4.05 9.12 -7.35
N LEU A 100 -5.31 8.85 -6.99
CA LEU A 100 -5.69 7.59 -6.33
C LEU A 100 -5.56 6.36 -7.24
N LEU A 101 -5.72 6.52 -8.56
CA LEU A 101 -5.53 5.45 -9.53
C LEU A 101 -4.06 5.13 -9.76
N GLU A 102 -3.21 6.16 -9.90
CA GLU A 102 -1.76 6.00 -10.02
C GLU A 102 -1.17 5.24 -8.81
N GLU A 103 -1.65 5.52 -7.60
CA GLU A 103 -1.28 4.78 -6.39
C GLU A 103 -1.63 3.28 -6.48
N GLU A 104 -2.82 2.94 -6.99
CA GLU A 104 -3.24 1.53 -7.16
C GLU A 104 -2.48 0.83 -8.30
N GLU A 105 -2.12 1.55 -9.37
CA GLU A 105 -1.35 1.02 -10.50
C GLU A 105 0.05 0.58 -10.07
N LEU A 106 0.74 1.36 -9.23
CA LEU A 106 2.03 0.99 -8.65
C LEU A 106 1.96 -0.35 -7.90
N ASN A 107 0.90 -0.54 -7.10
CA ASN A 107 0.66 -1.78 -6.36
C ASN A 107 0.36 -2.96 -7.30
N CYS A 108 -0.51 -2.75 -8.29
CA CYS A 108 -0.87 -3.77 -9.28
C CYS A 108 0.33 -4.23 -10.11
N SER A 109 1.17 -3.31 -10.59
CA SER A 109 2.38 -3.61 -11.37
C SER A 109 3.36 -4.48 -10.59
N GLN A 110 3.60 -4.14 -9.31
CA GLN A 110 4.46 -4.94 -8.46
C GLN A 110 3.92 -6.37 -8.25
N LEU A 111 2.60 -6.50 -7.99
CA LEU A 111 1.95 -7.80 -7.84
C LEU A 111 2.03 -8.64 -9.12
N GLN A 112 1.81 -8.03 -10.29
CA GLN A 112 1.94 -8.68 -11.59
C GLN A 112 3.36 -9.22 -11.82
N ASN A 113 4.38 -8.41 -11.55
CA ASN A 113 5.79 -8.82 -11.64
C ASN A 113 6.12 -9.99 -10.69
N GLN A 114 5.62 -9.93 -9.45
CA GLN A 114 5.80 -11.03 -8.48
C GLN A 114 5.11 -12.32 -8.94
N LEU A 115 3.93 -12.23 -9.54
CA LEU A 115 3.20 -13.38 -10.10
C LEU A 115 3.92 -13.96 -11.33
N ALA A 116 4.45 -13.11 -12.21
CA ALA A 116 5.22 -13.53 -13.38
C ALA A 116 6.48 -14.31 -12.97
N LEU A 117 7.24 -13.80 -11.99
CA LEU A 117 8.39 -14.51 -11.42
C LEU A 117 7.98 -15.88 -10.85
N LYS A 118 6.90 -15.94 -10.06
CA LYS A 118 6.40 -17.20 -9.49
C LYS A 118 5.95 -18.24 -10.54
N LYS A 119 5.52 -17.81 -11.73
CA LYS A 119 5.20 -18.72 -12.84
C LYS A 119 6.47 -19.24 -13.50
N ARG A 120 7.47 -18.37 -13.70
CA ARG A 120 8.77 -18.73 -14.28
C ARG A 120 9.53 -19.78 -13.45
N TYR A 121 9.48 -19.69 -12.12
CA TYR A 121 10.12 -20.68 -11.23
C TYR A 121 9.30 -21.97 -11.04
N ARG A 122 8.11 -22.08 -11.65
CA ARG A 122 7.22 -23.24 -11.56
C ARG A 122 7.22 -24.12 -12.82
N ASN A 123 7.85 -23.64 -13.90
CA ASN A 123 8.15 -24.36 -15.14
C ASN A 123 9.63 -24.75 -15.13
#